data_AF-A0A7S1G4U2-F1
#
_entry.id   AF-A0A7S1G4U2-F1
#
_cell.length_a   1.000
_cell.length_b   1.000
_cell.length_c   1.000
_cell.angle_alpha   90.00
_cell.angle_beta   90.00
_cell.angle_gamma   90.00
#
_symmetry.space_group_name_H-M   'P 1'
#
loop_
_entity.id
_entity.type
_entity.pdbx_description
1 polymer ?
#
loop_
_entity_poly.entity_id
_entity_poly.type
_entity_poly.pdbx_seq_one_letter_code
_entity_poly.pdbx_strand_id
1 'polypeptide(L)'
;EVAKQRVAPASIRLVDPVQFALGQAMKADPASPLKARVMDAAKKWFVTQVKGFVPEEMCAATLLFQGTAEEVAEQQRRVYAIGRQFGGMAAGAEAGQRGYFLTYMIAYLRDYGLNYG
;
A
#
# COMPACT_ATOMS: atom_id res chain seq x y z
N GLU A 1 -6.87 15.96 6.13
CA GLU A 1 -8.30 15.89 5.74
C GLU A 1 -9.08 14.74 6.37
N VAL A 2 -8.63 13.47 6.28
CA VAL A 2 -9.29 12.32 6.93
C VAL A 2 -9.55 12.56 8.44
N ALA A 3 -8.53 13.01 9.18
CA ALA A 3 -8.66 13.34 10.60
C ALA A 3 -9.60 14.53 10.86
N LYS A 4 -9.50 15.58 10.03
CA LYS A 4 -10.32 16.80 10.12
C LYS A 4 -11.81 16.49 10.00
N GLN A 5 -12.17 15.60 9.07
CA GLN A 5 -13.55 15.17 8.85
C GLN A 5 -14.01 14.06 9.81
N ARG A 6 -13.14 13.60 10.73
CA ARG A 6 -13.40 12.50 11.68
C ARG A 6 -13.89 11.22 11.00
N VAL A 7 -13.25 10.86 9.88
CA VAL A 7 -13.56 9.65 9.09
C VAL A 7 -12.43 8.64 9.08
N ALA A 8 -11.57 8.69 10.10
CA ALA A 8 -10.46 7.74 10.20
C ALA A 8 -11.02 6.30 10.27
N PRO A 9 -10.49 5.37 9.45
CA PRO A 9 -10.83 3.96 9.56
C PRO A 9 -10.25 3.37 10.85
N ALA A 10 -10.55 2.09 11.14
CA ALA A 10 -10.03 1.41 12.32
C ALA A 10 -8.49 1.47 12.42
N SER A 11 -7.80 1.43 11.27
CA SER A 11 -6.38 1.81 11.21
C SER A 11 -6.05 2.45 9.87
N ILE A 12 -5.22 3.49 9.91
CA ILE A 12 -4.61 4.14 8.75
C ILE A 12 -3.12 4.30 9.04
N ARG A 13 -2.26 3.93 8.09
CA ARG A 13 -0.81 4.11 8.21
C ARG A 13 -0.29 4.69 6.90
N LEU A 14 0.45 5.79 6.98
CA LEU A 14 1.16 6.36 5.84
C LEU A 14 2.58 5.80 5.83
N VAL A 15 2.97 5.25 4.70
CA VAL A 15 4.25 4.57 4.44
C VAL A 15 5.05 5.47 3.51
N ASP A 16 6.24 5.85 3.94
CA ASP A 16 7.16 6.67 3.16
C ASP A 16 7.75 5.90 1.95
N PRO A 17 8.46 6.57 1.03
CA PRO A 17 9.00 5.90 -0.16
C PRO A 17 10.02 4.79 0.15
N VAL A 18 10.80 4.91 1.22
CA VAL A 18 11.82 3.91 1.61
C VAL A 18 11.12 2.63 2.09
N GLN A 19 10.14 2.78 2.97
CA GLN A 19 9.32 1.66 3.45
C GLN A 19 8.47 1.05 2.33
N PHE A 20 7.99 1.88 1.39
CA PHE A 20 7.26 1.40 0.21
C PHE A 20 8.17 0.55 -0.68
N ALA A 21 9.39 1.01 -0.96
CA ALA A 21 10.38 0.26 -1.72
C ALA A 21 10.74 -1.07 -1.03
N LEU A 22 10.95 -1.06 0.29
CA LEU A 22 11.17 -2.28 1.07
C LEU A 22 10.00 -3.27 0.94
N GLY A 23 8.76 -2.79 1.08
CA GLY A 23 7.57 -3.62 0.94
C GLY A 23 7.41 -4.23 -0.46
N GLN A 24 7.89 -3.54 -1.50
CA GLN A 24 7.91 -4.06 -2.88
C GLN A 24 9.00 -5.13 -3.07
N ALA A 25 10.17 -4.96 -2.45
CA ALA A 25 11.27 -5.93 -2.50
C ALA A 25 10.94 -7.24 -1.76
N MET A 26 10.05 -7.18 -0.76
CA MET A 26 9.60 -8.34 0.01
C MET A 26 8.44 -9.11 -0.63
N LYS A 27 8.04 -8.78 -1.88
CA LYS A 27 7.02 -9.56 -2.58
C LYS A 27 7.58 -10.92 -2.97
N ALA A 28 6.82 -11.98 -2.66
CA ALA A 28 7.14 -13.32 -3.09
C ALA A 28 7.21 -13.42 -4.63
N ASP A 29 8.10 -14.28 -5.12
CA ASP A 29 8.27 -14.46 -6.56
C ASP A 29 6.98 -14.94 -7.22
N PRO A 30 6.61 -14.35 -8.36
CA PRO A 30 5.40 -14.72 -9.05
C PRO A 30 5.50 -16.14 -9.60
N ALA A 31 4.41 -16.91 -9.52
CA ALA A 31 4.32 -18.28 -10.03
C ALA A 31 4.61 -18.42 -11.54
N SER A 32 4.56 -17.32 -12.31
CA SER A 32 4.98 -17.28 -13.71
C SER A 32 5.84 -16.04 -13.97
N PRO A 33 7.17 -16.18 -14.07
CA PRO A 33 8.10 -15.04 -14.19
C PRO A 33 7.86 -14.18 -15.43
N LEU A 34 7.43 -14.81 -16.53
CA LEU A 34 7.26 -14.15 -17.83
C LEU A 34 5.97 -13.31 -17.89
N LYS A 35 4.86 -13.84 -17.35
CA LYS A 35 3.59 -13.09 -17.25
C LYS A 35 3.67 -11.94 -16.25
N ALA A 36 4.42 -12.13 -15.16
CA ALA A 36 4.62 -11.10 -14.16
C ALA A 36 5.44 -9.93 -14.70
N ARG A 37 6.53 -10.18 -15.44
CA ARG A 37 7.34 -9.12 -16.07
C ARG A 37 6.52 -8.22 -17.00
N VAL A 38 5.65 -8.80 -17.83
CA VAL A 38 4.80 -8.02 -18.74
C VAL A 38 3.77 -7.19 -17.97
N MET A 39 3.14 -7.79 -16.96
CA MET A 39 2.15 -7.08 -16.14
C MET A 39 2.77 -5.98 -15.28
N ASP A 40 3.98 -6.19 -14.76
CA ASP A 40 4.71 -5.18 -13.98
C ASP A 40 5.22 -4.04 -14.86
N ALA A 41 5.66 -4.33 -16.09
CA ALA A 41 6.00 -3.29 -17.06
C ALA A 41 4.77 -2.44 -17.42
N ALA A 42 3.61 -3.06 -17.64
CA ALA A 42 2.36 -2.35 -17.93
C ALA A 42 1.88 -1.50 -16.74
N LYS A 43 1.97 -2.04 -15.51
CA LYS A 43 1.63 -1.29 -14.28
C LYS A 43 2.59 -0.12 -14.07
N LYS A 44 3.89 -0.33 -14.24
CA LYS A 44 4.91 0.72 -14.13
C LYS A 44 4.66 1.82 -15.15
N TRP A 45 4.40 1.46 -16.41
CA TRP A 45 4.05 2.42 -17.45
C TRP A 45 2.77 3.20 -17.12
N PHE A 46 1.71 2.52 -16.68
CA PHE A 46 0.44 3.18 -16.32
C PHE A 46 0.59 4.16 -15.14
N VAL A 47 1.28 3.73 -14.08
CA VAL A 47 1.47 4.56 -12.87
C VAL A 47 2.37 5.76 -13.16
N THR A 48 3.42 5.59 -13.96
CA THR A 48 4.38 6.67 -14.26
C THR A 48 3.92 7.59 -15.40
N GLN A 49 3.42 7.05 -16.52
CA GLN A 49 3.12 7.83 -17.72
C GLN A 49 1.67 8.33 -17.76
N VAL A 50 0.71 7.57 -17.25
CA VAL A 50 -0.71 7.94 -17.29
C VAL A 50 -1.15 8.68 -16.02
N LYS A 51 -0.53 8.37 -14.88
CA LYS A 51 -0.87 8.96 -13.58
C LYS A 51 0.19 9.90 -13.00
N GLY A 52 1.39 9.97 -13.60
CA GLY A 52 2.41 10.95 -13.23
C GLY A 52 3.10 10.70 -11.89
N PHE A 53 3.00 9.49 -11.32
CA PHE A 53 3.70 9.17 -10.09
C PHE A 53 5.19 8.95 -10.35
N VAL A 54 6.04 9.63 -9.58
CA VAL A 54 7.50 9.44 -9.56
C VAL A 54 7.83 8.29 -8.61
N PRO A 55 8.34 7.13 -9.09
CA PRO A 55 8.50 5.94 -8.27
C PRO A 55 9.28 6.12 -6.97
N GLU A 56 10.29 6.98 -7.00
CA GLU A 56 11.20 7.28 -5.91
C GLU A 56 10.57 8.17 -4.83
N GLU A 57 9.45 8.83 -5.15
CA GLU A 57 8.72 9.74 -4.25
C GLU A 57 7.35 9.19 -3.83
N MET A 58 6.97 8.00 -4.34
CA MET A 58 5.66 7.40 -4.05
C MET A 58 5.55 7.00 -2.57
N CYS A 59 4.51 7.54 -1.92
CA CYS A 59 4.05 7.06 -0.61
C CYS A 59 2.83 6.14 -0.79
N ALA A 60 2.58 5.28 0.20
CA ALA A 60 1.38 4.44 0.24
C ALA A 60 0.64 4.62 1.57
N ALA A 61 -0.69 4.53 1.55
CA ALA A 61 -1.49 4.47 2.77
C ALA A 61 -2.16 3.09 2.89
N THR A 62 -1.87 2.36 3.97
CA THR A 62 -2.59 1.12 4.29
C THR A 62 -3.78 1.44 5.20
N LEU A 63 -4.93 0.85 4.87
CA LEU A 63 -6.19 1.12 5.53
C LEU A 63 -6.82 -0.20 5.99
N LEU A 64 -7.32 -0.22 7.21
CA LEU A 64 -8.11 -1.31 7.79
C LEU A 64 -9.44 -0.75 8.25
N PHE A 65 -10.52 -1.27 7.67
CA PHE A 65 -11.89 -0.93 8.02
C PHE A 65 -12.50 -2.09 8.80
N GLN A 66 -13.32 -1.78 9.82
CA GLN A 66 -14.00 -2.77 10.66
C GLN A 66 -15.38 -2.21 11.04
N GLY A 67 -16.38 -3.08 11.18
CA GLY A 67 -17.77 -2.73 11.45
C GLY A 67 -18.74 -3.61 10.66
N THR A 68 -19.99 -3.16 10.50
CA THR A 68 -20.94 -3.80 9.58
C THR A 68 -20.55 -3.55 8.12
N ALA A 69 -21.13 -4.32 7.20
CA ALA A 69 -20.85 -4.16 5.77
C ALA A 69 -21.21 -2.75 5.26
N GLU A 70 -22.33 -2.20 5.74
CA GLU A 70 -22.82 -0.87 5.39
C GLU A 70 -21.89 0.22 5.94
N GLU A 71 -21.45 0.10 7.20
CA GLU A 71 -20.52 1.04 7.83
C GLU A 71 -19.17 1.07 7.12
N VAL A 72 -18.62 -0.12 6.83
CA VAL A 72 -17.35 -0.27 6.11
C VAL A 72 -17.44 0.33 4.71
N ALA A 73 -18.52 0.05 3.97
CA ALA A 73 -18.71 0.57 2.63
C ALA A 73 -18.76 2.10 2.61
N GLU A 74 -19.50 2.71 3.55
CA GLU A 74 -19.62 4.16 3.63
C GLU A 74 -18.30 4.82 4.08
N GLN A 75 -17.63 4.27 5.09
CA GLN A 75 -16.35 4.77 5.56
C GLN A 75 -15.27 4.68 4.47
N GLN A 76 -15.19 3.54 3.77
CA GLN A 76 -14.26 3.34 2.65
C GLN A 76 -14.52 4.34 1.52
N ARG A 77 -15.79 4.56 1.16
CA ARG A 77 -16.18 5.53 0.13
C ARG A 77 -15.69 6.93 0.48
N ARG A 78 -15.88 7.37 1.73
CA ARG A 78 -15.47 8.70 2.20
C ARG A 78 -13.95 8.85 2.22
N VAL A 79 -13.22 7.87 2.77
CA VAL A 79 -11.76 7.92 2.83
C VAL A 79 -11.14 7.92 1.43
N TYR A 80 -11.65 7.11 0.50
CA TYR A 80 -11.17 7.10 -0.89
C TYR A 80 -11.57 8.35 -1.67
N ALA A 81 -12.71 8.99 -1.37
CA ALA A 81 -13.05 10.27 -1.96
C ALA A 81 -12.03 11.35 -1.55
N ILE A 82 -11.66 11.38 -0.27
CA ILE A 82 -10.60 12.27 0.23
C ILE A 82 -9.27 11.95 -0.45
N GLY A 83 -8.85 10.68 -0.48
CA GLY A 83 -7.58 10.28 -1.11
C GLY A 83 -7.47 10.76 -2.56
N ARG A 84 -8.55 10.64 -3.35
CA ARG A 84 -8.61 11.11 -4.74
C ARG A 84 -8.45 12.62 -4.89
N GLN A 85 -8.93 13.43 -3.93
CA GLN A 85 -8.74 14.89 -3.95
C GLN A 85 -7.26 15.29 -3.83
N PHE A 86 -6.43 14.44 -3.20
CA PHE A 86 -4.99 14.63 -3.04
C PHE A 86 -4.17 13.82 -4.08
N GLY A 87 -4.78 13.40 -5.19
CA GLY A 87 -4.11 12.66 -6.25
C GLY A 87 -3.88 11.17 -5.95
N GLY A 88 -4.38 10.66 -4.82
CA GLY A 88 -4.25 9.26 -4.44
C GLY A 88 -5.07 8.31 -5.31
N MET A 89 -4.55 7.09 -5.48
CA MET A 89 -5.23 6.02 -6.21
C MET A 89 -5.35 4.75 -5.35
N ALA A 90 -6.41 3.97 -5.57
CA ALA A 90 -6.59 2.71 -4.88
C ALA A 90 -5.59 1.66 -5.40
N ALA A 91 -4.76 1.13 -4.50
CA ALA A 91 -3.72 0.14 -4.81
C ALA A 91 -4.18 -1.33 -4.62
N GLY A 92 -5.45 -1.54 -4.22
CA GLY A 92 -6.04 -2.87 -4.00
C GLY A 92 -5.88 -3.41 -2.57
N ALA A 93 -6.79 -4.29 -2.16
CA ALA A 93 -6.86 -4.82 -0.80
C ALA A 93 -5.65 -5.69 -0.43
N GLU A 94 -5.11 -6.44 -1.40
CA GLU A 94 -3.95 -7.33 -1.21
C GLU A 94 -2.69 -6.56 -0.78
N ALA A 95 -2.49 -5.34 -1.31
CA ALA A 95 -1.40 -4.46 -0.90
C ALA A 95 -1.57 -3.98 0.55
N GLY A 96 -2.80 -3.66 0.94
CA GLY A 96 -3.14 -3.34 2.33
C GLY A 96 -2.84 -4.48 3.28
N GLN A 97 -3.36 -5.69 2.99
CA GLN A 97 -3.15 -6.89 3.80
C GLN A 97 -1.66 -7.20 4.01
N ARG A 98 -0.84 -7.11 2.95
CA ARG A 98 0.62 -7.28 3.07
C ARG A 98 1.26 -6.27 4.00
N GLY A 99 0.87 -4.99 3.92
CA GLY A 99 1.43 -3.97 4.81
C GLY A 99 1.10 -4.22 6.28
N TYR A 100 -0.10 -4.75 6.58
CA TYR A 100 -0.47 -5.20 7.92
C TYR A 100 0.28 -6.47 8.34
N PHE A 101 0.48 -7.42 7.42
CA PHE A 101 1.26 -8.62 7.69
C PHE A 101 2.73 -8.29 8.01
N LEU A 102 3.32 -7.35 7.25
CA LEU A 102 4.70 -6.92 7.44
C LEU A 102 4.97 -6.39 8.85
N THR A 103 3.98 -5.77 9.51
CA THR A 103 4.16 -5.32 10.91
C THR A 103 4.44 -6.44 11.90
N TYR A 104 4.05 -7.68 11.61
CA TYR A 104 4.42 -8.83 12.44
C TYR A 104 5.81 -9.38 12.09
N MET A 105 6.29 -9.14 10.86
CA MET A 105 7.52 -9.73 10.34
C MET A 105 8.75 -8.85 10.54
N ILE A 106 8.60 -7.52 10.65
CA ILE A 106 9.72 -6.57 10.73
C ILE A 106 10.69 -6.91 11.89
N ALA A 107 10.19 -7.44 13.01
CA ALA A 107 11.03 -7.83 14.14
C ALA A 107 12.07 -8.90 13.76
N TYR A 108 11.70 -9.86 12.90
CA TYR A 108 12.61 -10.92 12.45
C TYR A 108 13.70 -10.43 11.50
N LEU A 109 13.47 -9.32 10.79
CA LEU A 109 14.50 -8.71 9.93
C LEU A 109 15.69 -8.18 10.74
N ARG A 110 15.47 -7.78 12.00
CA ARG A 110 16.55 -7.38 12.91
C ARG A 110 17.47 -8.55 13.18
N ASP A 111 16.92 -9.67 13.63
CA ASP A 111 17.70 -10.86 13.97
C ASP A 111 18.42 -11.41 12.74
N TYR A 112 17.75 -11.37 11.58
CA TYR A 112 18.40 -11.69 10.30
C TYR A 112 19.60 -10.77 10.04
N GLY A 113 19.44 -9.44 10.18
CA GLY A 113 20.55 -8.49 9.99
C GLY A 113 21.73 -8.73 10.93
N LEU A 114 21.48 -9.13 12.18
CA LEU A 114 22.53 -9.46 13.15
C LEU A 114 23.36 -10.70 12.78
N ASN A 115 22.81 -11.62 11.98
CA ASN A 115 23.55 -12.79 11.51
C ASN A 115 24.56 -12.47 10.38
N TYR A 116 24.50 -11.26 9.81
CA TYR A 116 25.37 -10.81 8.72
C TYR A 116 26.06 -9.46 9.03
N GLY A 117 26.02 -9.04 10.30
CA GLY A 117 26.60 -7.78 10.80
C GLY A 117 27.96 -7.96 11.47
#